data_AF-A0A1A0KDM5-F1
#
_entry.id   AF-A0A1A0KDM5-F1
#
_cell.length_a   1.000
_cell.length_b   1.000
_cell.length_c   1.000
_cell.angle_alpha   90.00
_cell.angle_beta   90.00
_cell.angle_gamma   90.00
#
_symmetry.space_group_name_H-M   'P 1'
#
loop_
_entity.id
_entity.type
_entity.pdbx_description
1 polymer ?
#
loop_
_entity_poly.entity_id
_entity_poly.type
_entity_poly.pdbx_seq_one_letter_code
_entity_poly.pdbx_strand_id
1 'polypeptide(L)'
;MGYTPPPASDQSHYLNLTEAVALGYGAYQTLRKYIADGNLPAVKIGGRVKVLRADLDALAVPKRATTFEDVESAIQRVVATAPPLTDAQVRRLSSLLGSA
;
A
#
# COMPACT_ATOMS: atom_id res chain seq x y z
N MET A 1 7.45 -32.34 -15.76
CA MET A 1 7.04 -31.10 -15.07
C MET A 1 7.19 -31.34 -13.57
N GLY A 2 8.28 -30.84 -12.97
CA GLY A 2 8.63 -31.13 -11.59
C GLY A 2 7.68 -30.44 -10.61
N TYR A 3 6.96 -31.23 -9.83
CA TYR A 3 6.25 -30.74 -8.65
C TYR A 3 7.29 -30.61 -7.54
N THR A 4 7.70 -29.38 -7.23
CA THR A 4 8.42 -29.10 -6.00
C THR A 4 7.40 -29.20 -4.87
N PRO A 5 7.56 -30.13 -3.92
CA PRO A 5 6.73 -30.15 -2.73
C PRO A 5 6.94 -28.81 -2.00
N PRO A 6 5.86 -28.11 -1.58
CA PRO A 6 6.02 -26.95 -0.73
C PRO A 6 6.81 -27.37 0.53
N PRO A 7 7.77 -26.54 0.99
CA PRO A 7 8.57 -26.86 2.16
C PRO A 7 7.68 -27.23 3.34
N ALA A 8 8.12 -28.22 4.12
CA ALA A 8 7.42 -28.77 5.28
C ALA A 8 7.00 -27.63 6.20
N SER A 9 5.72 -27.35 6.12
CA SER A 9 5.05 -26.24 6.74
C SER A 9 4.91 -26.44 8.23
N ASP A 10 5.33 -25.46 9.01
CA ASP A 10 4.86 -25.27 10.37
C ASP A 10 3.45 -24.61 10.35
N GLN A 11 2.57 -25.26 9.58
CA GLN A 11 1.31 -24.92 8.88
C GLN A 11 0.14 -24.39 9.74
N SER A 12 0.39 -23.53 10.72
CA SER A 12 -0.44 -23.46 11.92
C SER A 12 -1.88 -22.92 11.75
N HIS A 13 -2.23 -22.17 10.69
CA HIS A 13 -3.64 -21.94 10.32
C HIS A 13 -3.82 -21.33 8.91
N TYR A 14 -4.57 -21.99 8.03
CA TYR A 14 -5.05 -21.38 6.79
C TYR A 14 -6.31 -20.56 7.06
N LEU A 15 -6.26 -19.28 6.75
CA LEU A 15 -7.39 -18.38 6.89
C LEU A 15 -8.07 -18.13 5.55
N ASN A 16 -9.38 -17.99 5.57
CA ASN A 16 -10.11 -17.47 4.44
C ASN A 16 -9.98 -15.93 4.40
N LEU A 17 -10.24 -15.33 3.23
CA LEU A 17 -10.14 -13.88 3.05
C LEU A 17 -11.10 -13.10 3.97
N THR A 18 -12.27 -13.65 4.27
CA THR A 18 -13.27 -13.01 5.15
C THR A 18 -12.80 -13.00 6.61
N GLU A 19 -12.15 -14.07 7.06
CA GLU A 19 -11.51 -14.18 8.38
C GLU A 19 -10.34 -13.21 8.49
N ALA A 20 -9.51 -13.09 7.44
CA ALA A 20 -8.42 -12.12 7.41
C ALA A 20 -8.94 -10.68 7.53
N VAL A 21 -10.07 -10.37 6.90
CA VAL A 21 -10.75 -9.07 7.05
C VAL A 21 -11.25 -8.87 8.48
N ALA A 22 -11.90 -9.88 9.06
CA ALA A 22 -12.39 -9.83 10.44
C ALA A 22 -11.27 -9.67 11.48
N LEU A 23 -10.09 -10.21 11.19
CA LEU A 23 -8.87 -10.08 11.99
C LEU A 23 -8.15 -8.73 11.78
N GLY A 24 -8.62 -7.87 10.87
CA GLY A 24 -8.11 -6.53 10.68
C GLY A 24 -6.88 -6.41 9.79
N TYR A 25 -6.50 -7.46 9.04
CA TYR A 25 -5.34 -7.42 8.13
C TYR A 25 -5.55 -6.49 6.92
N GLY A 26 -6.79 -6.10 6.64
CA GLY A 26 -7.15 -5.16 5.57
C GLY A 26 -8.50 -5.47 4.95
N ALA A 27 -8.90 -4.65 3.97
CA ALA A 27 -10.14 -4.86 3.24
C ALA A 27 -10.04 -6.03 2.23
N TYR A 28 -11.16 -6.70 1.98
CA TYR A 28 -11.24 -7.87 1.09
C TYR A 28 -10.66 -7.62 -0.31
N GLN A 29 -10.99 -6.47 -0.91
CA GLN A 29 -10.52 -6.12 -2.25
C GLN A 29 -9.01 -5.86 -2.27
N THR A 30 -8.46 -5.31 -1.19
CA THR A 30 -7.02 -5.09 -1.04
C THR A 30 -6.27 -6.42 -0.99
N LEU A 31 -6.74 -7.36 -0.16
CA LEU A 31 -6.16 -8.70 -0.08
C LEU A 31 -6.27 -9.44 -1.42
N ARG A 32 -7.43 -9.35 -2.09
CA ARG A 32 -7.62 -9.95 -3.42
C ARG A 32 -6.68 -9.35 -4.47
N LYS A 33 -6.46 -8.03 -4.42
CA LYS A 33 -5.49 -7.35 -5.30
C LYS A 33 -4.07 -7.84 -5.02
N TYR A 34 -3.65 -7.96 -3.76
CA TYR A 34 -2.32 -8.47 -3.45
C TYR A 34 -2.10 -9.91 -3.91
N ILE A 35 -3.13 -10.75 -3.88
CA ILE A 35 -3.07 -12.11 -4.45
C ILE A 35 -2.92 -12.04 -5.97
N ALA A 36 -3.69 -11.18 -6.65
CA ALA A 36 -3.60 -11.01 -8.10
C ALA A 36 -2.24 -10.45 -8.55
N ASP A 37 -1.67 -9.53 -7.76
CA ASP A 37 -0.36 -8.92 -8.00
C ASP A 37 0.81 -9.86 -7.62
N GLY A 38 0.52 -11.04 -7.05
CA GLY A 38 1.54 -12.02 -6.62
C GLY A 38 2.27 -11.67 -5.32
N ASN A 39 1.84 -10.60 -4.64
CA ASN A 39 2.44 -10.11 -3.39
C ASN A 39 1.98 -10.89 -2.14
N LEU A 40 0.89 -11.65 -2.25
CA LEU A 40 0.37 -12.48 -1.17
C LEU A 40 0.18 -13.93 -1.67
N PRO A 41 0.95 -14.90 -1.15
CA PRO A 41 0.78 -16.30 -1.50
C PRO A 41 -0.61 -16.79 -1.11
N ALA A 42 -1.31 -17.41 -2.06
CA ALA A 42 -2.64 -17.96 -1.81
C ALA A 42 -2.80 -19.32 -2.45
N VAL A 43 -3.46 -20.24 -1.75
CA VAL A 43 -3.71 -21.61 -2.19
C VAL A 43 -5.20 -21.81 -2.38
N LYS A 44 -5.59 -22.43 -3.49
CA LYS A 44 -6.99 -22.86 -3.69
C LYS A 44 -7.20 -24.23 -3.08
N ILE A 45 -8.07 -24.32 -2.08
CA ILE A 45 -8.46 -25.58 -1.42
C ILE A 45 -9.99 -25.69 -1.48
N GLY A 46 -10.50 -26.72 -2.15
CA GLY A 46 -11.95 -26.95 -2.29
C GLY A 46 -12.70 -25.81 -2.96
N GLY A 47 -12.10 -25.18 -3.98
CA GLY A 47 -12.70 -24.05 -4.71
C GLY A 47 -12.62 -22.70 -3.99
N ARG A 48 -12.10 -22.64 -2.76
CA ARG A 48 -11.93 -21.41 -1.98
C ARG A 48 -10.46 -21.02 -1.90
N VAL A 49 -10.21 -19.71 -1.96
CA VAL A 49 -8.87 -19.13 -1.79
C VAL A 49 -8.57 -19.05 -0.29
N LYS A 50 -7.46 -19.64 0.12
CA LYS A 50 -6.93 -19.59 1.49
C LYS A 50 -5.54 -18.98 1.50
N VAL A 51 -5.26 -18.25 2.56
CA VAL A 51 -3.99 -17.56 2.79
C VAL A 51 -3.42 -18.04 4.13
N LEU A 52 -2.11 -18.18 4.22
CA LEU A 52 -1.45 -18.52 5.49
C LEU A 52 -1.45 -17.31 6.41
N ARG A 53 -1.69 -17.54 7.70
CA ARG A 53 -1.60 -16.47 8.70
C ARG A 53 -0.23 -15.81 8.75
N ALA A 54 0.84 -16.60 8.65
CA ALA A 54 2.22 -16.09 8.64
C ALA A 54 2.48 -15.13 7.46
N ASP A 55 1.91 -15.41 6.29
CA ASP A 55 2.05 -14.53 5.11
C ASP A 55 1.26 -13.23 5.31
N LEU A 56 0.10 -13.29 5.96
CA LEU A 56 -0.65 -12.10 6.35
C LEU A 56 0.09 -11.27 7.38
N ASP A 57 0.71 -11.90 8.39
CA ASP A 57 1.52 -11.24 9.41
C ASP A 57 2.76 -10.57 8.79
N ALA A 58 3.42 -11.22 7.83
CA ALA A 58 4.53 -10.65 7.08
C ALA A 58 4.09 -9.46 6.20
N LEU A 59 2.87 -9.49 5.67
CA LEU A 59 2.31 -8.40 4.88
C LEU A 59 1.78 -7.24 5.76
N ALA A 60 1.38 -7.55 7.00
CA ALA A 60 0.90 -6.60 8.00
C ALA A 60 2.01 -5.72 8.59
N VAL A 61 3.25 -5.83 8.11
CA VAL A 61 4.32 -4.92 8.49
C VAL A 61 3.84 -3.49 8.22
N PRO A 62 3.67 -2.66 9.27
CA PRO A 62 3.18 -1.31 9.08
C PRO A 62 4.14 -0.58 8.16
N LYS A 63 3.66 -0.13 6.99
CA LYS A 63 4.37 0.92 6.27
C LYS A 63 4.39 2.11 7.22
N ARG A 64 5.59 2.47 7.70
CA ARG A 64 5.83 3.61 8.61
C ARG A 64 4.87 4.73 8.25
N ALA A 65 4.12 5.22 9.24
CA ALA A 65 3.20 6.33 9.06
C ALA A 65 3.95 7.48 8.38
N THR A 66 3.37 8.05 7.33
CA THR A 66 3.95 9.20 6.64
C THR A 66 4.15 10.32 7.66
N THR A 67 5.40 10.72 7.85
CA THR A 67 5.75 11.78 8.78
C THR A 67 5.62 13.14 8.11
N PHE A 68 5.54 14.20 8.91
CA PHE A 68 5.54 15.57 8.39
C PHE A 68 6.77 15.84 7.50
N GLU A 69 7.93 15.29 7.87
CA GLU A 69 9.17 15.39 7.12
C GLU A 69 9.08 14.73 5.73
N ASP A 70 8.36 13.61 5.62
CA ASP A 70 8.11 12.94 4.33
C ASP A 70 7.24 13.80 3.41
N VAL A 71 6.24 14.49 3.99
CA VAL A 71 5.36 15.42 3.26
C VAL A 71 6.16 16.65 2.81
N GLU A 72 6.93 17.26 3.69
CA GLU A 72 7.77 18.42 3.38
C GLU A 72 8.78 18.10 2.27
N SER A 73 9.42 16.93 2.35
CA SER A 73 10.35 16.44 1.32
C SER A 73 9.65 16.18 -0.02
N ALA A 74 8.39 15.75 0.00
CA ALA A 74 7.59 15.60 -1.22
C ALA A 74 7.22 16.97 -1.83
N ILE A 75 6.81 17.93 -0.99
CA ILE A 75 6.51 19.30 -1.43
C ILE A 75 7.75 19.94 -2.08
N GLN A 76 8.92 19.84 -1.44
CA GLN A 76 10.17 20.39 -1.98
C GLN A 76 10.51 19.81 -3.36
N ARG A 77 10.30 18.50 -3.56
CA ARG A 77 10.50 17.87 -4.88
C ARG A 77 9.54 18.43 -5.92
N VAL A 78 8.27 18.60 -5.57
CA VAL A 78 7.26 19.18 -6.49
C VAL A 78 7.63 20.62 -6.83
N VAL A 79 8.00 21.44 -5.85
CA VAL A 79 8.43 22.84 -6.04
C VAL A 79 9.68 22.92 -6.92
N ALA A 80 10.67 22.05 -6.71
CA ALA A 80 11.88 22.02 -7.52
C ALA A 80 11.61 21.71 -9.01
N THR A 81 10.56 20.94 -9.29
CA THR A 81 10.13 20.62 -10.67
C THR A 81 9.14 21.63 -11.26
N ALA A 82 8.64 22.58 -10.47
CA ALA A 82 7.63 23.51 -10.93
C ALA A 82 8.26 24.62 -11.79
N PRO A 83 7.63 24.99 -12.93
CA PRO A 83 8.07 26.13 -13.70
C PRO A 83 7.93 27.43 -12.88
N PRO A 84 8.83 28.42 -13.09
CA PRO A 84 8.75 29.69 -12.38
C PRO A 84 7.43 30.41 -12.70
N LEU A 85 6.93 31.17 -11.72
CA LEU A 85 5.77 32.02 -11.92
C LEU A 85 6.07 33.07 -13.00
N THR A 86 5.14 33.26 -13.92
CA THR A 86 5.23 34.31 -14.94
C THR A 86 5.04 35.69 -14.33
N ASP A 87 5.59 36.73 -14.95
CA ASP A 87 5.43 38.12 -14.48
C ASP A 87 3.97 38.55 -14.28
N ALA A 88 3.06 38.04 -15.12
CA ALA A 88 1.62 38.29 -14.99
C ALA A 88 1.04 37.64 -13.74
N GLN A 89 1.47 36.42 -13.41
CA GLN A 89 1.07 35.73 -12.18
C GLN A 89 1.64 36.41 -10.94
N VAL A 90 2.90 36.85 -10.99
CA VAL A 90 3.54 37.59 -9.89
C VAL A 90 2.76 38.89 -9.61
N ARG A 91 2.48 39.71 -10.64
CA ARG A 91 1.71 40.96 -10.45
C ARG A 91 0.32 40.71 -9.85
N ARG A 92 -0.36 39.65 -10.28
CA ARG A 92 -1.67 39.27 -9.74
C ARG A 92 -1.58 38.85 -8.27
N LEU A 93 -0.59 38.06 -7.91
CA LEU A 93 -0.34 37.68 -6.51
C LEU A 93 0.05 38.90 -5.65
N SER A 94 0.90 39.79 -6.15
CA SER A 94 1.26 41.03 -5.46
C SER A 94 0.05 41.91 -5.18
N SER A 95 -0.91 42.00 -6.11
CA SER A 95 -2.15 42.76 -5.89
C SER A 95 -3.08 42.14 -4.84
N LEU A 96 -3.07 40.81 -4.70
CA LEU A 96 -3.91 40.08 -3.75
C LEU A 96 -3.31 40.01 -2.34
N LEU A 97 -1.98 39.93 -2.24
CA LEU A 97 -1.25 39.83 -0.97
C LEU A 97 -0.81 41.20 -0.43
N GLY A 98 -0.68 42.21 -1.29
CA GLY A 98 -0.27 43.56 -0.94
C GLY A 98 -1.41 44.48 -0.48
N SER A 99 -2.67 44.02 -0.48
CA SER A 99 -3.76 44.74 0.19
C SER A 99 -3.83 44.29 1.67
N ALA A 100 -2.98 44.89 2.50
CA ALA A 100 -3.05 44.84 3.95
C ALA A 100 -2.78 46.23 4.52
#